data_AF-W1I3W4-F1
#
_entry.id   AF-W1I3W4-F1
#
_cell.length_a   1.000
_cell.length_b   1.000
_cell.length_c   1.000
_cell.angle_alpha   90.00
_cell.angle_beta   90.00
_cell.angle_gamma   90.00
#
_symmetry.space_group_name_H-M   'P 1'
#
loop_
_entity.id
_entity.type
_entity.pdbx_description
1 polymer ?
#
loop_
_entity_poly.entity_id
_entity_poly.type
_entity_poly.pdbx_seq_one_letter_code
_entity_poly.pdbx_strand_id
1 'polypeptide(L)'
;MALINCPECGHQMSDTAKKCPNCGYSNNKFKLDTAKPYILGGVIGLVGLFITILSFPVMSGWGGSIDPISSEFYVGCAMFLCGLIVMFIGCKKLRTYLNRSMLLFSGLAILCVASLIVFFLSVGFDHWEPYIPDTRMEQTASEDNATQLSNSIENDFIGTYVYNQPDNSGRAEKLIITLNDDETAIAKATVRGEEKTFYGSWSRFVGNNIKLTFSDAYFTWNGRTTSLLDAWIDWGEAINVDGSVIRDGYLYANEDMAKAKNPENRVKLEKTK
;
A
#
# COMPACT_ATOMS: atom_id res chain seq x y z
N MET A 1 31.12 -45.05 40.01
CA MET A 1 32.53 -44.61 39.99
C MET A 1 33.27 -45.54 39.05
N ALA A 2 33.80 -45.03 37.95
CA ALA A 2 34.54 -45.85 37.00
C ALA A 2 36.03 -45.83 37.38
N LEU A 3 36.66 -47.01 37.39
CA LEU A 3 38.11 -47.12 37.47
C LEU A 3 38.65 -46.98 36.05
N ILE A 4 39.56 -46.02 35.85
CA ILE A 4 40.27 -45.81 34.59
C ILE A 4 41.73 -46.19 34.77
N ASN A 5 42.34 -46.73 33.72
CA ASN A 5 43.78 -47.02 33.73
C ASN A 5 44.55 -45.74 33.39
N CYS A 6 45.57 -45.43 34.18
CA CYS A 6 46.48 -44.32 33.88
C CYS A 6 47.18 -44.59 32.53
N PRO A 7 47.16 -43.63 31.58
CA PRO A 7 47.75 -43.85 30.26
C PRO A 7 49.27 -43.98 30.29
N GLU A 8 49.93 -43.53 31.36
CA GLU A 8 51.39 -43.60 31.48
C GLU A 8 51.89 -44.83 32.23
N CYS A 9 51.29 -45.19 33.37
CA CYS A 9 51.77 -46.31 34.18
C CYS A 9 50.86 -47.54 34.17
N GLY A 10 49.69 -47.47 33.50
CA GLY A 10 48.71 -48.57 33.45
C GLY A 10 47.99 -48.86 34.77
N HIS A 11 48.29 -48.11 35.85
CA HIS A 11 47.68 -48.34 37.16
C HIS A 11 46.23 -47.88 37.19
N GLN A 12 45.35 -48.66 37.85
CA GLN A 12 43.94 -48.31 38.01
C GLN A 12 43.79 -47.16 39.00
N MET A 13 43.04 -46.13 38.60
CA MET A 13 42.70 -44.97 39.43
C MET A 13 41.26 -44.55 39.20
N SER A 14 40.67 -43.83 40.14
CA SER A 14 39.32 -43.28 39.96
C SER A 14 39.30 -42.24 38.84
N ASP A 15 38.23 -42.26 38.04
CA ASP A 15 37.83 -41.21 37.09
C ASP A 15 37.83 -39.78 37.68
N THR A 16 37.78 -39.62 39.01
CA THR A 16 37.81 -38.32 39.70
C THR A 16 39.20 -37.87 40.17
N ALA A 17 40.21 -38.73 40.11
CA ALA A 17 41.55 -38.41 40.61
C ALA A 17 42.28 -37.42 39.67
N LYS A 18 42.58 -36.21 40.16
CA LYS A 18 43.27 -35.16 39.38
C LYS A 18 44.71 -35.55 38.99
N LYS A 19 45.36 -36.39 39.80
CA LYS A 19 46.71 -36.89 39.58
C LYS A 19 46.78 -38.37 39.90
N CYS A 20 47.51 -39.12 39.09
CA CYS A 20 47.79 -40.52 39.38
C CYS A 20 48.63 -40.62 40.67
N PRO A 21 48.21 -41.39 41.68
CA PRO A 21 48.98 -41.54 42.92
C PRO A 21 50.28 -42.32 42.73
N ASN A 22 50.39 -43.11 41.65
CA ASN A 22 51.55 -43.97 41.41
C ASN A 22 52.66 -43.24 40.63
N CYS A 23 52.34 -42.56 39.53
CA CYS A 23 53.34 -41.90 38.69
C CYS A 23 53.28 -40.37 38.71
N GLY A 24 52.29 -39.77 39.39
CA GLY A 24 52.14 -38.31 39.45
C GLY A 24 51.53 -37.66 38.19
N TYR A 25 51.17 -38.43 37.17
CA TYR A 25 50.57 -37.91 35.93
C TYR A 25 49.29 -37.12 36.20
N SER A 26 49.29 -35.83 35.81
CA SER A 26 48.14 -34.93 35.95
C SER A 26 47.31 -34.98 34.68
N ASN A 27 46.11 -35.59 34.75
CA ASN A 27 45.25 -35.73 33.58
C ASN A 27 44.53 -34.40 33.31
N ASN A 28 45.27 -33.42 32.75
CA ASN A 28 44.77 -32.06 32.46
C ASN A 28 44.07 -31.96 31.09
N LYS A 29 43.27 -32.96 30.71
CA LYS A 29 42.48 -32.91 29.47
C LYS A 29 41.05 -33.33 29.81
N PHE A 30 39.99 -32.57 29.56
CA PHE A 30 39.76 -31.50 28.60
C PHE A 30 38.91 -30.41 29.27
N LYS A 31 39.40 -29.17 29.31
CA LYS A 31 38.47 -28.05 29.14
C LYS A 31 38.02 -28.17 27.69
N LEU A 32 36.84 -28.74 27.45
CA LEU A 32 36.15 -28.51 26.18
C LEU A 32 36.02 -26.99 26.10
N ASP A 33 36.87 -26.36 25.29
CA ASP A 33 36.75 -24.97 24.90
C ASP A 33 35.38 -24.84 24.25
N THR A 34 34.40 -24.57 25.10
CA THR A 34 33.01 -24.40 24.72
C THR A 34 33.05 -23.08 23.95
N ALA A 35 33.04 -23.19 22.62
CA ALA A 35 33.14 -22.07 21.71
C ALA A 35 32.27 -20.93 22.24
N LYS A 36 32.90 -19.78 22.51
CA LYS A 36 32.28 -18.76 23.33
C LYS A 36 30.95 -18.34 22.69
N PRO A 37 29.81 -18.45 23.40
CA PRO A 37 28.48 -18.32 22.82
C PRO A 37 28.18 -16.93 22.23
N TYR A 38 29.05 -15.94 22.46
CA TYR A 38 28.93 -14.61 21.88
C TYR A 38 29.19 -14.56 20.38
N ILE A 39 30.02 -15.47 19.83
CA ILE A 39 30.30 -15.47 18.39
C ILE A 39 29.08 -15.98 17.62
N LEU A 40 28.44 -17.05 18.11
CA LEU A 40 27.26 -17.62 17.48
C LEU A 40 26.07 -16.65 17.50
N GLY A 41 25.84 -15.95 18.62
CA GLY A 41 24.79 -14.92 18.71
C GLY A 41 25.04 -13.72 17.81
N GLY A 42 26.29 -13.29 17.66
CA GLY A 42 26.66 -12.17 16.78
C GLY A 42 26.43 -12.48 15.30
N VAL A 43 26.76 -13.71 14.87
CA VAL A 43 26.55 -14.15 13.47
C VAL A 43 25.06 -14.23 13.15
N ILE A 44 24.25 -14.85 14.01
CA ILE A 44 22.80 -14.97 13.80
C ILE A 44 22.14 -13.59 13.71
N GLY A 45 22.53 -12.65 14.57
CA GLY A 45 22.03 -11.27 14.53
C GLY A 45 22.37 -10.54 13.22
N LEU A 46 23.60 -10.72 12.71
CA LEU A 46 24.05 -10.10 11.46
C LEU A 46 23.30 -10.64 10.24
N VAL A 47 23.07 -11.95 10.13
CA VAL A 47 22.33 -12.48 8.98
C VAL A 47 20.84 -12.10 9.04
N GLY A 48 20.25 -12.01 10.23
CA GLY A 48 18.88 -11.50 10.40
C GLY A 48 18.70 -10.07 9.89
N LEU A 49 19.63 -9.16 10.25
CA LEU A 49 19.65 -7.79 9.75
C LEU A 49 19.78 -7.75 8.23
N PHE A 50 20.69 -8.56 7.68
CA PHE A 50 20.94 -8.59 6.23
C PHE A 50 19.73 -9.05 5.43
N ILE A 51 19.00 -10.08 5.91
CA ILE A 51 17.76 -10.56 5.28
C ILE A 51 16.69 -9.47 5.27
N THR A 52 16.53 -8.72 6.36
CA THR A 52 15.53 -7.62 6.41
C THR A 52 15.84 -6.50 5.41
N ILE A 53 17.12 -6.13 5.27
CA ILE A 53 17.56 -5.11 4.31
C ILE A 53 17.37 -5.58 2.87
N LEU A 54 17.65 -6.86 2.57
CA LEU A 54 17.46 -7.43 1.23
C LEU A 54 16.00 -7.64 0.84
N SER A 55 15.10 -7.73 1.82
CA SER A 55 13.66 -7.90 1.57
C SER A 55 12.96 -6.57 1.25
N PHE A 56 13.53 -5.45 1.71
CA PHE A 56 12.98 -4.10 1.54
C PHE A 56 12.77 -3.68 0.07
N PRO A 57 13.71 -3.93 -0.86
CA PRO A 57 13.56 -3.57 -2.27
C PRO A 57 12.50 -4.42 -2.99
N VAL A 58 12.28 -5.66 -2.53
CA VAL A 58 11.34 -6.61 -3.15
C VAL A 58 9.89 -6.21 -2.87
N MET A 59 9.61 -5.57 -1.73
CA MET A 59 8.29 -4.99 -1.45
C MET A 59 8.07 -3.65 -2.15
N SER A 60 9.13 -2.88 -2.44
CA SER A 60 9.01 -1.57 -3.12
C SER A 60 8.95 -1.66 -4.64
N GLY A 61 9.16 -2.84 -5.23
CA GLY A 61 9.14 -3.05 -6.66
C GLY A 61 7.88 -3.74 -7.11
N TRP A 62 6.85 -2.97 -7.48
CA TRP A 62 6.06 -3.15 -8.72
C TRP A 62 5.30 -1.84 -9.00
N GLY A 63 6.00 -0.91 -9.67
CA GLY A 63 5.47 -0.08 -10.75
C GLY A 63 4.36 0.94 -10.49
N GLY A 64 3.85 1.10 -9.28
CA GLY A 64 2.89 2.15 -8.93
C GLY A 64 3.57 3.46 -8.54
N SER A 65 3.01 4.58 -8.97
CA SER A 65 3.32 5.93 -8.47
C SER A 65 3.50 5.88 -6.95
N ILE A 66 4.59 6.47 -6.45
CA ILE A 66 4.80 6.63 -5.01
C ILE A 66 3.85 7.73 -4.54
N ASP A 67 2.57 7.40 -4.41
CA ASP A 67 1.66 8.22 -3.61
C ASP A 67 2.24 8.27 -2.19
N PRO A 68 2.08 9.39 -1.46
CA PRO A 68 2.73 9.60 -0.18
C PRO A 68 2.40 8.44 0.76
N ILE A 69 3.37 7.54 0.90
CA ILE A 69 3.34 6.34 1.73
C ILE A 69 2.77 6.77 3.07
N SER A 70 1.62 6.19 3.43
CA SER A 70 0.86 6.57 4.61
C SER A 70 1.80 6.61 5.83
N SER A 71 1.65 7.65 6.64
CA SER A 71 2.43 7.87 7.87
C SER A 71 2.49 6.64 8.79
N GLU A 72 1.52 5.74 8.66
CA GLU A 72 1.40 4.47 9.36
C GLU A 72 2.57 3.52 9.12
N PHE A 73 3.14 3.48 7.90
CA PHE A 73 4.27 2.62 7.58
C PHE A 73 5.54 3.05 8.33
N TYR A 74 5.80 4.36 8.38
CA TYR A 74 6.95 4.91 9.12
C TYR A 74 6.84 4.69 10.63
N VAL A 75 5.63 4.80 11.17
CA VAL A 75 5.36 4.50 12.58
C VAL A 75 5.64 3.02 12.87
N GLY A 76 5.21 2.11 11.99
CA GLY A 76 5.50 0.68 12.10
C GLY A 76 7.01 0.36 12.13
N CYS A 77 7.77 0.91 11.18
CA CYS A 77 9.22 0.73 11.13
C CYS A 77 9.93 1.33 12.35
N ALA A 78 9.50 2.50 12.83
CA ALA A 78 10.07 3.15 14.00
C ALA A 78 9.85 2.32 15.28
N MET A 79 8.63 1.80 15.50
CA MET A 79 8.33 0.95 16.65
C MET A 79 9.13 -0.35 16.65
N PHE A 80 9.35 -0.95 15.47
CA PHE A 80 10.16 -2.16 15.34
C PHE A 80 11.64 -1.91 15.69
N LEU A 81 12.23 -0.82 15.17
CA LEU A 81 13.61 -0.45 15.48
C LEU A 81 13.79 -0.12 16.97
N CYS A 82 12.83 0.58 17.59
CA CYS A 82 12.84 0.82 19.04
C CYS A 82 12.82 -0.50 19.85
N GLY A 83 12.02 -1.48 19.43
CA GLY A 83 11.97 -2.80 20.07
C GLY A 83 13.31 -3.53 20.04
N LEU A 84 14.01 -3.49 18.88
CA LEU A 84 15.34 -4.09 18.76
C LEU A 84 16.36 -3.41 19.68
N ILE A 85 16.36 -2.07 19.74
CA ILE A 85 17.28 -1.31 20.60
C ILE A 85 17.10 -1.68 22.07
N VAL A 86 15.85 -1.75 22.55
CA VAL A 86 15.55 -2.14 23.95
C VAL A 86 16.03 -3.56 24.24
N MET A 87 15.84 -4.50 23.30
CA MET A 87 16.33 -5.88 23.44
C MET A 87 17.86 -5.91 23.58
N PHE A 88 18.60 -5.18 22.75
CA PHE A 88 20.08 -5.14 22.81
C PHE A 88 20.60 -4.50 24.11
N ILE A 89 19.95 -3.43 24.59
CA ILE A 89 20.29 -2.79 25.88
C ILE A 89 20.02 -3.75 27.03
N GLY A 90 18.88 -4.47 27.00
CA GLY A 90 18.53 -5.49 27.98
C GLY A 90 19.54 -6.63 28.05
N CYS A 91 19.97 -7.16 26.90
CA CYS A 91 20.94 -8.25 26.81
C CYS A 91 22.30 -7.92 27.46
N LYS A 92 22.74 -6.64 27.42
CA LYS A 92 24.03 -6.24 27.99
C LYS A 92 24.02 -6.27 29.53
N LYS A 93 22.87 -6.01 30.16
CA LYS A 93 22.69 -5.97 31.62
C LYS A 93 22.20 -7.31 32.21
N LEU A 94 21.62 -8.19 31.38
CA LEU A 94 21.07 -9.50 31.79
C LEU A 94 22.15 -10.60 31.96
N ARG A 95 23.38 -10.37 31.46
CA ARG A 95 24.49 -11.33 31.49
C ARG A 95 24.95 -11.73 32.90
N THR A 96 24.69 -10.90 33.91
CA THR A 96 25.10 -11.13 35.30
C THR A 96 24.08 -11.92 36.12
N TYR A 97 22.89 -12.24 35.58
CA TYR A 97 21.76 -12.81 36.34
C TYR A 97 21.30 -14.21 35.88
N LEU A 98 22.09 -14.85 35.02
CA LEU A 98 21.64 -15.93 34.12
C LEU A 98 21.63 -17.36 34.71
N ASN A 99 21.26 -17.52 35.99
CA ASN A 99 20.85 -18.83 36.54
C ASN A 99 19.34 -18.91 36.86
N ARG A 100 18.56 -17.85 36.62
CA ARG A 100 17.08 -17.86 36.76
C ARG A 100 16.32 -17.50 35.46
N SER A 101 17.01 -17.22 34.36
CA SER A 101 16.43 -16.49 33.22
C SER A 101 15.68 -17.33 32.17
N MET A 102 15.51 -18.64 32.36
CA MET A 102 14.75 -19.46 31.41
C MET A 102 13.26 -19.05 31.36
N LEU A 103 12.74 -18.44 32.43
CA LEU A 103 11.37 -17.90 32.53
C LEU A 103 11.17 -16.52 31.87
N LEU A 104 12.24 -15.76 31.63
CA LEU A 104 12.13 -14.44 30.99
C LEU A 104 12.18 -14.54 29.47
N PHE A 105 12.89 -15.52 28.92
CA PHE A 105 12.91 -15.76 27.48
C PHE A 105 11.58 -16.31 26.96
N SER A 106 10.84 -17.10 27.74
CA SER A 106 9.49 -17.53 27.37
C SER A 106 8.50 -16.36 27.33
N GLY A 107 8.60 -15.42 28.28
CA GLY A 107 7.76 -14.21 28.29
C GLY A 107 7.99 -13.31 27.07
N LEU A 108 9.25 -13.13 26.66
CA LEU A 108 9.57 -12.30 25.49
C LEU A 108 9.14 -12.96 24.18
N ALA A 109 9.27 -14.29 24.08
CA ALA A 109 8.79 -15.04 22.92
C ALA A 109 7.26 -14.95 22.78
N ILE A 110 6.52 -15.02 23.88
CA ILE A 110 5.06 -14.85 23.90
C ILE A 110 4.66 -13.44 23.44
N LEU A 111 5.37 -12.41 23.89
CA LEU A 111 5.12 -11.03 23.45
C LEU A 111 5.39 -10.84 21.94
N CYS A 112 6.47 -11.41 21.40
CA CYS A 112 6.74 -11.35 19.96
C CYS A 112 5.65 -12.06 19.13
N VAL A 113 5.19 -13.23 19.59
CA VAL A 113 4.10 -13.96 18.91
C VAL A 113 2.78 -13.18 18.99
N ALA A 114 2.47 -12.57 20.13
CA ALA A 114 1.27 -11.75 20.30
C ALA A 114 1.28 -10.52 19.37
N SER A 115 2.41 -9.83 19.25
CA SER A 115 2.56 -8.69 18.32
C SER A 115 2.41 -9.10 16.86
N LEU A 116 2.95 -10.27 16.47
CA LEU A 116 2.75 -10.80 15.12
C LEU A 116 1.28 -11.13 14.83
N ILE A 117 0.56 -11.72 15.80
CA ILE A 117 -0.87 -12.00 15.65
C ILE A 117 -1.66 -10.70 15.47
N VAL A 118 -1.40 -9.66 16.25
CA VAL A 118 -2.06 -8.35 16.09
C VAL A 118 -1.76 -7.74 14.72
N PHE A 119 -0.52 -7.86 14.23
CA PHE A 119 -0.15 -7.40 12.89
C PHE A 119 -0.92 -8.16 11.80
N PHE A 120 -0.97 -9.50 11.85
CA PHE A 120 -1.73 -10.29 10.89
C PHE A 120 -3.24 -10.05 10.95
N LEU A 121 -3.79 -9.79 12.14
CA LEU A 121 -5.18 -9.40 12.29
C LEU A 121 -5.44 -8.01 11.70
N SER A 122 -4.51 -7.07 11.84
CA SER A 122 -4.66 -5.72 11.28
C SER A 122 -4.60 -5.76 9.75
N VAL A 123 -3.56 -6.40 9.19
CA VAL A 123 -3.39 -6.53 7.73
C VAL A 123 -4.48 -7.41 7.10
N GLY A 124 -4.98 -8.41 7.84
CA GLY A 124 -6.05 -9.28 7.37
C GLY A 124 -7.43 -8.63 7.34
N PHE A 125 -7.65 -7.55 8.10
CA PHE A 125 -8.95 -6.87 8.14
C PHE A 125 -9.12 -5.82 7.05
N ASP A 126 -8.03 -5.23 6.54
CA ASP A 126 -8.11 -4.19 5.50
C ASP A 126 -8.55 -4.73 4.12
N HIS A 127 -8.67 -6.06 3.95
CA HIS A 127 -9.21 -6.67 2.74
C HIS A 127 -10.58 -7.32 2.91
N TRP A 128 -11.18 -7.18 4.09
CA TRP A 128 -12.57 -7.56 4.31
C TRP A 128 -13.43 -6.31 4.24
N GLU A 129 -13.61 -5.75 3.04
CA GLU A 129 -14.80 -4.94 2.80
C GLU A 129 -16.00 -5.88 2.98
N PRO A 130 -16.84 -5.69 4.01
CA PRO A 130 -18.06 -6.45 4.09
C PRO A 130 -18.83 -6.16 2.80
N TYR A 131 -19.13 -7.21 2.04
CA TYR A 131 -20.12 -7.15 0.97
C TYR A 131 -21.39 -6.59 1.60
N ILE A 132 -21.62 -5.29 1.45
CA ILE A 132 -22.88 -4.64 1.79
C ILE A 132 -23.78 -5.08 0.64
N PRO A 133 -24.71 -6.05 0.84
CA PRO A 133 -25.71 -6.31 -0.18
C PRO A 133 -26.40 -4.98 -0.42
N ASP A 134 -26.48 -4.59 -1.69
CA ASP A 134 -27.10 -3.35 -2.16
C ASP A 134 -28.53 -3.30 -1.60
N THR A 135 -28.70 -2.70 -0.43
CA THR A 135 -30.01 -2.43 0.15
C THR A 135 -30.55 -1.27 -0.64
N ARG A 136 -31.08 -1.60 -1.82
CA ARG A 136 -32.03 -0.80 -2.57
C ARG A 136 -33.14 -0.48 -1.59
N MET A 137 -33.02 0.66 -0.91
CA MET A 137 -34.12 1.23 -0.16
C MET A 137 -35.18 1.55 -1.20
N GLU A 138 -36.14 0.65 -1.30
CA GLU A 138 -37.39 0.82 -2.01
C GLU A 138 -38.16 1.92 -1.26
N GLN A 139 -37.72 3.18 -1.47
CA GLN A 139 -38.51 4.35 -1.18
C GLN A 139 -39.71 4.29 -2.13
N THR A 140 -40.79 3.72 -1.63
CA THR A 140 -42.15 3.87 -2.15
C THR A 140 -42.60 5.32 -1.95
N ALA A 141 -41.89 6.24 -2.59
CA ALA A 141 -42.36 7.58 -2.85
C ALA A 141 -43.06 7.54 -4.21
N SER A 142 -44.39 7.39 -4.20
CA SER A 142 -45.33 7.84 -5.24
C SER A 142 -44.71 7.92 -6.66
N GLU A 143 -44.63 6.79 -7.36
CA GLU A 143 -44.00 6.65 -8.70
C GLU A 143 -44.41 7.76 -9.67
N ASP A 144 -45.66 8.23 -9.61
CA ASP A 144 -46.21 9.20 -10.56
C ASP A 144 -45.54 10.59 -10.53
N ASN A 145 -44.94 11.00 -9.40
CA ASN A 145 -44.26 12.30 -9.29
C ASN A 145 -42.74 12.20 -9.51
N ALA A 146 -42.14 11.03 -9.26
CA ALA A 146 -40.71 10.80 -9.51
C ALA A 146 -40.42 10.70 -11.01
N THR A 147 -41.32 10.08 -11.79
CA THR A 147 -41.16 9.93 -13.24
C THR A 147 -41.35 11.24 -14.01
N GLN A 148 -42.21 12.16 -13.54
CA GLN A 148 -42.35 13.47 -14.21
C GLN A 148 -41.17 14.40 -13.94
N LEU A 149 -40.59 14.36 -12.73
CA LEU A 149 -39.41 15.15 -12.40
C LEU A 149 -38.13 14.59 -13.04
N SER A 150 -38.03 13.27 -13.22
CA SER A 150 -36.88 12.64 -13.88
C SER A 150 -36.77 13.00 -15.36
N ASN A 151 -37.90 13.21 -16.04
CA ASN A 151 -37.97 13.45 -17.48
C ASN A 151 -37.75 14.94 -17.83
N SER A 152 -38.12 15.88 -16.96
CA SER A 152 -37.83 17.30 -17.21
C SER A 152 -36.36 17.65 -17.02
N ILE A 153 -35.68 16.97 -16.09
CA ILE A 153 -34.23 17.15 -15.83
C ILE A 153 -33.37 16.46 -16.92
N GLU A 154 -33.93 15.45 -17.61
CA GLU A 154 -33.21 14.67 -18.64
C GLU A 154 -32.64 15.53 -19.76
N ASN A 155 -33.40 16.53 -20.19
CA ASN A 155 -33.03 17.37 -21.33
C ASN A 155 -31.97 18.44 -21.01
N ASP A 156 -31.70 18.71 -19.73
CA ASP A 156 -30.80 19.80 -19.35
C ASP A 156 -29.32 19.44 -19.57
N PHE A 157 -28.98 18.15 -19.60
CA PHE A 157 -27.61 17.70 -19.86
C PHE A 157 -27.34 17.43 -21.34
N ILE A 158 -28.35 17.05 -22.11
CA ILE A 158 -28.21 16.77 -23.54
C ILE A 158 -27.71 18.02 -24.27
N GLY A 159 -26.76 17.81 -25.17
CA GLY A 159 -26.17 18.87 -25.98
C GLY A 159 -24.67 18.74 -26.13
N THR A 160 -24.07 19.77 -26.73
CA THR A 160 -22.63 19.81 -26.99
C THR A 160 -21.96 20.82 -26.06
N TYR A 161 -20.87 20.39 -25.43
CA TYR A 161 -20.06 21.17 -24.51
C TYR A 161 -18.71 21.40 -25.16
N VAL A 162 -18.27 22.65 -25.17
CA VAL A 162 -16.99 23.05 -25.75
C VAL A 162 -16.09 23.57 -24.65
N TYR A 163 -14.86 23.06 -24.62
CA TYR A 163 -13.77 23.57 -23.82
C TYR A 163 -12.61 23.93 -24.75
N ASN A 164 -12.22 25.21 -24.72
CA ASN A 164 -11.04 25.68 -25.45
C ASN A 164 -9.90 25.80 -24.44
N GLN A 165 -8.83 25.04 -24.66
CA GLN A 165 -7.70 25.01 -23.74
C GLN A 165 -6.80 26.25 -24.00
N PRO A 166 -6.24 26.89 -22.95
CA PRO A 166 -5.31 28.00 -23.15
C PRO A 166 -4.04 27.57 -23.92
N ASP A 167 -3.60 28.43 -24.85
CA ASP A 167 -2.66 28.18 -25.98
C ASP A 167 -1.25 27.62 -25.68
N ASN A 168 -0.91 27.23 -24.44
CA ASN A 168 0.48 26.93 -24.04
C ASN A 168 0.73 25.54 -23.45
N SER A 169 -0.21 24.59 -23.53
CA SER A 169 -0.04 23.27 -22.90
C SER A 169 0.69 22.23 -23.76
N GLY A 170 0.83 22.47 -25.07
CA GLY A 170 1.34 21.48 -26.03
C GLY A 170 0.46 20.23 -26.20
N ARG A 171 -0.81 20.29 -25.74
CA ARG A 171 -1.81 19.21 -25.78
C ARG A 171 -3.09 19.67 -26.50
N ALA A 172 -4.26 19.08 -26.19
CA ALA A 172 -5.50 19.33 -26.90
C ALA A 172 -5.87 20.82 -26.89
N GLU A 173 -5.97 21.44 -28.05
CA GLU A 173 -6.35 22.85 -28.23
C GLU A 173 -7.84 23.04 -27.92
N LYS A 174 -8.64 22.01 -28.25
CA LYS A 174 -10.09 22.04 -28.15
C LYS A 174 -10.62 20.67 -27.76
N LEU A 175 -11.53 20.65 -26.79
CA LEU A 175 -12.30 19.48 -26.39
C LEU A 175 -13.78 19.77 -26.61
N ILE A 176 -14.45 18.88 -27.35
CA ILE A 176 -15.89 18.94 -27.61
C ILE A 176 -16.51 17.65 -27.06
N ILE A 177 -17.47 17.76 -26.16
CA ILE A 177 -18.19 16.62 -25.58
C ILE A 177 -19.66 16.75 -25.98
N THR A 178 -20.17 15.78 -26.72
CA THR A 178 -21.58 15.70 -27.12
C THR A 178 -22.26 14.58 -26.34
N LEU A 179 -23.33 14.92 -25.64
CA LEU A 179 -24.16 13.97 -24.88
C LEU A 179 -25.49 13.80 -25.60
N ASN A 180 -25.81 12.55 -25.93
CA ASN A 180 -27.03 12.17 -26.63
C ASN A 180 -28.08 11.66 -25.63
N ASP A 181 -29.33 11.67 -26.07
CA ASP A 181 -30.50 11.22 -25.31
C ASP A 181 -30.50 9.71 -25.01
N ASP A 182 -29.81 8.92 -25.82
CA ASP A 182 -29.64 7.46 -25.68
C ASP A 182 -28.49 7.03 -24.75
N GLU A 183 -28.08 7.91 -23.82
CA GLU A 183 -26.96 7.70 -22.89
C GLU A 183 -25.59 7.52 -23.57
N THR A 184 -25.48 7.77 -24.87
CA THR A 184 -24.19 7.77 -25.57
C THR A 184 -23.48 9.12 -25.48
N ALA A 185 -22.15 9.08 -25.44
CA ALA A 185 -21.30 10.27 -25.41
C ALA A 185 -20.26 10.19 -26.52
N ILE A 186 -20.03 11.32 -27.21
CA ILE A 186 -18.97 11.47 -28.19
C ILE A 186 -18.05 12.57 -27.70
N ALA A 187 -16.75 12.29 -27.61
CA ALA A 187 -15.76 13.32 -27.33
C ALA A 187 -14.82 13.49 -28.51
N LYS A 188 -14.56 14.75 -28.88
CA LYS A 188 -13.59 15.13 -29.90
C LYS A 188 -12.51 15.99 -29.29
N ALA A 189 -11.27 15.56 -29.42
CA ALA A 189 -10.10 16.33 -28.99
C ALA A 189 -9.29 16.73 -30.22
N THR A 190 -9.00 18.02 -30.37
CA THR A 190 -8.09 18.55 -31.39
C THR A 190 -6.70 18.69 -30.78
N VAL A 191 -5.72 17.90 -31.21
CA VAL A 191 -4.34 17.94 -30.70
C VAL A 191 -3.41 18.28 -31.85
N ARG A 192 -2.74 19.45 -31.80
CA ARG A 192 -1.82 19.90 -32.87
C ARG A 192 -2.49 19.93 -34.25
N GLY A 193 -3.73 20.41 -34.31
CA GLY A 193 -4.55 20.42 -35.53
C GLY A 193 -5.13 19.06 -35.98
N GLU A 194 -4.79 17.94 -35.35
CA GLU A 194 -5.41 16.64 -35.63
C GLU A 194 -6.62 16.40 -34.73
N GLU A 195 -7.79 16.13 -35.32
CA GLU A 195 -9.00 15.76 -34.58
C GLU A 195 -9.02 14.25 -34.30
N LYS A 196 -9.17 13.88 -33.02
CA LYS A 196 -9.45 12.51 -32.59
C LYS A 196 -10.85 12.44 -31.99
N THR A 197 -11.60 11.41 -32.37
CA THR A 197 -12.94 11.14 -31.86
C THR A 197 -12.91 9.90 -30.97
N PHE A 198 -13.60 9.99 -29.85
CA PHE A 198 -13.73 8.96 -28.82
C PHE A 198 -15.20 8.70 -28.58
N TYR A 199 -15.55 7.43 -28.37
CA TYR A 199 -16.92 7.01 -28.16
C TYR A 199 -17.06 6.42 -26.76
N GLY A 200 -18.12 6.84 -26.08
CA GLY A 200 -18.37 6.49 -24.70
C GLY A 200 -19.84 6.48 -24.38
N SER A 201 -20.11 6.40 -23.09
CA SER A 201 -21.44 6.56 -22.51
C SER A 201 -21.40 7.59 -21.40
N TRP A 202 -22.57 8.06 -21.02
CA TRP A 202 -22.75 8.82 -19.81
C TRP A 202 -23.86 8.20 -18.98
N SER A 203 -23.77 8.35 -17.67
CA SER A 203 -24.81 7.88 -16.75
C SER A 203 -25.11 8.95 -15.71
N ARG A 204 -26.37 8.99 -15.27
CA ARG A 204 -26.73 9.85 -14.14
C ARG A 204 -26.09 9.32 -12.88
N PHE A 205 -25.53 10.24 -12.13
CA PHE A 205 -25.02 9.99 -10.81
C PHE A 205 -25.80 10.86 -9.81
N VAL A 206 -25.98 10.37 -8.59
CA VAL A 206 -26.77 10.99 -7.50
C VAL A 206 -26.85 12.53 -7.61
N GLY A 207 -28.06 13.04 -7.83
CA GLY A 207 -28.35 14.46 -8.03
C GLY A 207 -28.28 14.91 -9.49
N ASN A 208 -27.81 16.14 -9.72
CA ASN A 208 -27.66 16.76 -11.05
C ASN A 208 -26.23 16.57 -11.60
N ASN A 209 -25.72 15.36 -11.48
CA ASN A 209 -24.36 15.00 -11.88
C ASN A 209 -24.43 13.93 -12.97
N ILE A 210 -23.59 14.06 -13.99
CA ILE A 210 -23.44 13.01 -15.00
C ILE A 210 -21.99 12.53 -15.02
N LYS A 211 -21.79 11.21 -15.01
CA LYS A 211 -20.48 10.58 -15.09
C LYS A 211 -20.22 10.15 -16.53
N LEU A 212 -19.05 10.48 -17.06
CA LEU A 212 -18.64 10.09 -18.40
C LEU A 212 -17.78 8.82 -18.36
N THR A 213 -17.86 7.98 -19.39
CA THR A 213 -17.04 6.77 -19.53
C THR A 213 -16.63 6.57 -20.98
N PHE A 214 -15.32 6.54 -21.26
CA PHE A 214 -14.77 6.39 -22.61
C PHE A 214 -13.80 5.20 -22.68
N SER A 215 -14.17 4.15 -23.42
CA SER A 215 -13.37 2.92 -23.50
C SER A 215 -12.10 3.05 -24.37
N ASP A 216 -12.08 4.01 -25.28
CA ASP A 216 -11.03 4.20 -26.29
C ASP A 216 -10.12 5.43 -26.02
N ALA A 217 -10.28 6.08 -24.87
CA ALA A 217 -9.53 7.29 -24.51
C ALA A 217 -8.06 7.04 -24.15
N TYR A 218 -7.65 5.78 -23.95
CA TYR A 218 -6.33 5.42 -23.45
C TYR A 218 -5.38 5.00 -24.58
N PHE A 219 -4.16 5.52 -24.57
CA PHE A 219 -3.06 4.98 -25.38
C PHE A 219 -1.85 4.64 -24.52
N THR A 220 -1.12 3.61 -24.94
CA THR A 220 0.10 3.18 -24.27
C THR A 220 1.31 3.65 -25.05
N TRP A 221 2.15 4.48 -24.43
CA TRP A 221 3.43 4.93 -24.99
C TRP A 221 4.56 4.57 -24.04
N ASN A 222 5.56 3.83 -24.53
CA ASN A 222 6.70 3.34 -23.75
C ASN A 222 6.28 2.59 -22.46
N GLY A 223 5.20 1.81 -22.52
CA GLY A 223 4.68 1.06 -21.37
C GLY A 223 3.92 1.90 -20.34
N ARG A 224 3.70 3.20 -20.59
CA ARG A 224 2.82 4.07 -19.79
C ARG A 224 1.51 4.29 -20.52
N THR A 225 0.39 3.97 -19.87
CA THR A 225 -0.95 4.28 -20.37
C THR A 225 -1.32 5.69 -19.94
N THR A 226 -1.69 6.54 -20.90
CA THR A 226 -2.14 7.92 -20.66
C THR A 226 -3.45 8.14 -21.41
N SER A 227 -4.34 8.93 -20.81
CA SER A 227 -5.55 9.39 -21.48
C SER A 227 -5.17 10.44 -22.54
N LEU A 228 -5.83 10.40 -23.70
CA LEU A 228 -5.81 11.50 -24.68
C LEU A 228 -6.87 12.55 -24.37
N LEU A 229 -7.79 12.22 -23.45
CA LEU A 229 -8.96 13.01 -23.09
C LEU A 229 -8.69 13.71 -21.76
N ASP A 230 -7.70 14.60 -21.78
CA ASP A 230 -7.31 15.41 -20.63
C ASP A 230 -7.77 16.85 -20.84
N ALA A 231 -8.59 17.38 -19.93
CA ALA A 231 -8.89 18.81 -19.85
C ALA A 231 -8.00 19.45 -18.79
N TRP A 232 -7.09 20.34 -19.18
CA TRP A 232 -6.16 20.94 -18.24
C TRP A 232 -6.79 22.09 -17.47
N ILE A 233 -6.55 22.12 -16.17
CA ILE A 233 -6.84 23.27 -15.33
C ILE A 233 -5.64 24.23 -15.32
N ASP A 234 -5.89 25.51 -15.07
CA ASP A 234 -4.88 26.59 -15.13
C ASP A 234 -3.64 26.34 -14.24
N TRP A 235 -3.77 25.45 -13.25
CA TRP A 235 -2.74 25.10 -12.28
C TRP A 235 -1.80 23.96 -12.74
N GLY A 236 -1.92 23.48 -13.97
CA GLY A 236 -1.00 22.49 -14.54
C GLY A 236 -1.33 21.04 -14.18
N GLU A 237 -2.54 20.78 -13.69
CA GLU A 237 -3.09 19.44 -13.54
C GLU A 237 -4.09 19.15 -14.68
N ALA A 238 -4.21 17.87 -15.03
CA ALA A 238 -5.13 17.41 -16.07
C ALA A 238 -6.33 16.71 -15.44
N ILE A 239 -7.54 17.12 -15.81
CA ILE A 239 -8.77 16.37 -15.56
C ILE A 239 -8.89 15.31 -16.65
N ASN A 240 -8.69 14.04 -16.29
CA ASN A 240 -9.08 12.95 -17.16
C ASN A 240 -10.60 12.97 -17.31
N VAL A 241 -11.07 13.09 -18.55
CA VAL A 241 -12.49 13.18 -18.85
C VAL A 241 -13.17 11.82 -18.69
N ASP A 242 -12.42 10.71 -18.79
CA ASP A 242 -12.93 9.40 -18.39
C ASP A 242 -13.11 9.34 -16.86
N GLY A 243 -14.32 9.05 -16.40
CA GLY A 243 -14.69 9.12 -14.98
C GLY A 243 -14.97 10.51 -14.44
N SER A 244 -14.81 11.57 -15.26
CA SER A 244 -15.15 12.94 -14.88
C SER A 244 -16.66 13.14 -14.73
N VAL A 245 -17.01 14.23 -14.04
CA VAL A 245 -18.40 14.60 -13.77
C VAL A 245 -18.72 15.97 -14.35
N ILE A 246 -19.78 16.08 -15.16
CA ILE A 246 -20.30 17.39 -15.57
C ILE A 246 -21.41 17.81 -14.60
N ARG A 247 -21.27 19.03 -14.05
CA ARG A 247 -22.26 19.64 -13.16
C ARG A 247 -22.26 21.16 -13.32
N ASP A 248 -23.44 21.76 -13.43
CA ASP A 248 -23.63 23.23 -13.50
C ASP A 248 -22.77 23.92 -14.60
N GLY A 249 -22.52 23.23 -15.72
CA GLY A 249 -21.68 23.73 -16.82
C GLY A 249 -20.17 23.66 -16.56
N TYR A 250 -19.73 22.87 -15.58
CA TYR A 250 -18.32 22.61 -15.30
C TYR A 250 -18.02 21.11 -15.38
N LEU A 251 -16.82 20.76 -15.83
CA LEU A 251 -16.26 19.41 -15.77
C LEU A 251 -15.38 19.30 -14.52
N TYR A 252 -15.61 18.30 -13.68
CA TYR A 252 -14.87 18.00 -12.45
C TYR A 252 -14.09 16.70 -12.59
N ALA A 253 -12.93 16.61 -11.94
CA ALA A 253 -12.08 15.41 -11.97
C ALA A 253 -12.78 14.14 -11.46
N ASN A 254 -13.60 14.28 -10.42
CA ASN A 254 -14.35 13.18 -9.82
C ASN A 254 -15.58 13.71 -9.07
N GLU A 255 -16.33 12.77 -8.51
CA GLU A 255 -17.56 13.03 -7.77
C GLU A 255 -17.37 13.89 -6.52
N ASP A 256 -16.35 13.61 -5.72
CA ASP A 256 -16.10 14.34 -4.48
C ASP A 256 -15.81 15.82 -4.76
N MET A 257 -15.05 16.09 -5.83
CA MET A 257 -14.78 17.46 -6.31
C MET A 257 -16.05 18.14 -6.83
N ALA A 258 -16.91 17.42 -7.54
CA ALA A 258 -18.19 17.94 -8.01
C ALA A 258 -19.16 18.25 -6.86
N LYS A 259 -19.16 17.43 -5.80
CA LYS A 259 -19.93 17.66 -4.56
C LYS A 259 -19.43 18.88 -3.81
N ALA A 260 -18.11 19.01 -3.65
CA ALA A 260 -17.46 20.14 -3.00
C ALA A 260 -17.51 21.44 -3.82
N LYS A 261 -17.84 21.35 -5.12
CA LYS A 261 -17.75 22.46 -6.10
C LYS A 261 -16.37 23.13 -6.08
N ASN A 262 -15.32 22.32 -5.91
CA ASN A 262 -13.95 22.81 -5.75
C ASN A 262 -13.52 23.62 -7.01
N PRO A 263 -13.21 24.93 -6.89
CA PRO A 263 -12.86 25.76 -8.03
C PRO A 263 -11.49 25.43 -8.64
N GLU A 264 -10.59 24.80 -7.87
CA GLU A 264 -9.27 24.43 -8.35
C GLU A 264 -9.32 23.20 -9.26
N ASN A 265 -10.32 22.32 -9.08
CA ASN A 265 -10.44 21.03 -9.76
C ASN A 265 -11.61 20.97 -10.74
N ARG A 266 -11.82 22.07 -11.48
CA ARG A 266 -12.86 22.12 -12.51
C ARG A 266 -12.47 22.98 -13.71
N VAL A 267 -12.98 22.61 -14.88
CA VAL A 267 -12.95 23.47 -16.07
C VAL A 267 -14.35 23.91 -16.46
N LYS A 268 -14.48 25.17 -16.90
CA LYS A 268 -15.76 25.70 -17.37
C LYS A 268 -16.02 25.20 -18.79
N LEU A 269 -17.21 24.68 -19.03
CA LEU A 269 -17.67 24.25 -20.34
C LEU A 269 -18.64 25.28 -20.92
N GLU A 270 -18.52 25.56 -22.22
CA GLU A 270 -19.50 26.34 -22.96
C GLU A 270 -20.50 25.40 -23.63
N LYS A 271 -21.76 25.40 -23.17
CA LYS A 271 -22.81 24.60 -23.79
C LYS A 271 -23.27 25.27 -25.08
N THR A 272 -23.03 24.64 -26.22
CA THR A 272 -23.58 25.01 -27.53
C THR A 272 -24.89 24.26 -27.76
N LYS A 273 -25.94 24.99 -28.11
CA LYS A 273 -27.25 24.42 -28.48
C LYS A 273 -27.16 23.50 -29.69
#